data_AF-A0A3E1EMK1-F1
#
_entry.id   AF-A0A3E1EMK1-F1
#
_cell.length_a   1.000
_cell.length_b   1.000
_cell.length_c   1.000
_cell.angle_alpha   90.00
_cell.angle_beta   90.00
_cell.angle_gamma   90.00
#
_symmetry.space_group_name_H-M   'P 1'
#
loop_
_entity.id
_entity.type
_entity.pdbx_description
1 polymer ?
#
loop_
_entity_poly.entity_id
_entity_poly.type
_entity_poly.pdbx_seq_one_letter_code
_entity_poly.pdbx_strand_id
1 'polypeptide(L)'
;MRNKRMREVMGMVLMGLLAGPVGAAVRMPAVFGDHVVLQRDRVLPVWGWGEPGERVVVEFGKEKGEAVAGGDGRWEVRLGAQPVSKVGQTMRVSGSSVVEVKDVLLGDVWMCSGQSNMDWGLGGCGVPEEIRAADLPMIRHFRTEYQFASRPQRDVKGSWSVCGPGTAGNFSAVGFYFARRVQAETGVPIGLLTNAVGGTNIELWMAEETLLKTPALEPYARLMRESLGEYRKELGEAMGPLEAWLAESRAAKERGVELPMPPEFPEYPFGERRHRPRCVTLHHGHIAPLVPMALRGVLWYQGENNADGNLYLEKKAAMVADWRKWFGDAELPFYFVQLAAWQKPDMNPAGGEWGYIRDVQRRCLTIPHTGMASAIDLGDAEDIHPKNKADVGERLALWALAGVYGKSGVTVSGPLFRKLEVEGGKARVFFDYPGGGLMAGKKEGRAAVVEEGGVKLRRFAVAGADRKWVWADAVIEGETVVVSAAEVAAPVAVRYAFCSNPEGANLYNRAGLPASPFRTDDW
;
A
#
# COMPACT_ATOMS: atom_id res chain seq x y z
N MET A 1 59.39 -68.14 42.62
CA MET A 1 59.89 -66.75 42.74
C MET A 1 59.81 -66.12 41.36
N ARG A 2 58.75 -65.35 41.09
CA ARG A 2 58.75 -63.87 41.09
C ARG A 2 59.47 -63.29 39.86
N ASN A 3 58.72 -62.91 38.83
CA ASN A 3 58.78 -61.55 38.25
C ASN A 3 57.70 -61.30 37.19
N LYS A 4 56.86 -60.30 37.52
CA LYS A 4 55.87 -59.62 36.67
C LYS A 4 56.54 -58.41 35.99
N ARG A 5 56.24 -58.19 34.71
CA ARG A 5 56.21 -56.94 33.91
C ARG A 5 55.68 -57.40 32.53
N MET A 6 54.76 -56.78 31.82
CA MET A 6 54.26 -55.41 31.76
C MET A 6 52.91 -55.50 31.03
N ARG A 7 51.85 -54.87 31.53
CA ARG A 7 50.68 -54.50 30.71
C ARG A 7 50.33 -53.08 31.07
N GLU A 8 50.63 -52.19 30.15
CA GLU A 8 50.22 -50.79 30.16
C GLU A 8 48.69 -50.75 30.01
N VAL A 9 48.02 -50.07 30.93
CA VAL A 9 46.63 -49.65 30.78
C VAL A 9 46.65 -48.12 30.83
N MET A 10 46.57 -47.53 29.64
CA MET A 10 46.43 -46.09 29.46
C MET A 10 44.98 -45.72 29.77
N GLY A 11 44.74 -45.11 30.93
CA GLY A 11 43.45 -44.57 31.31
C GLY A 11 43.15 -43.29 30.52
N MET A 12 42.21 -43.37 29.59
CA MET A 12 41.69 -42.21 28.86
C MET A 12 40.58 -41.58 29.73
N VAL A 13 40.89 -40.45 30.37
CA VAL A 13 39.89 -39.61 31.05
C VAL A 13 39.04 -38.93 29.98
N LEU A 14 37.82 -39.43 29.78
CA LEU A 14 36.83 -38.81 28.91
C LEU A 14 36.25 -37.59 29.64
N MET A 15 36.78 -36.40 29.36
CA MET A 15 36.23 -35.13 29.83
C MET A 15 34.95 -34.84 29.03
N GLY A 16 33.80 -35.25 29.58
CA GLY A 16 32.50 -34.94 29.02
C GLY A 16 32.23 -33.45 29.08
N LEU A 17 32.42 -32.76 27.95
CA LEU A 17 31.86 -31.42 27.72
C LEU A 17 30.34 -31.57 27.67
N LEU A 18 29.68 -31.35 28.82
CA LEU A 18 28.26 -31.03 28.89
C LEU A 18 28.07 -29.66 28.24
N ALA A 19 27.91 -29.64 26.92
CA ALA A 19 27.28 -28.52 26.25
C ALA A 19 25.82 -28.49 26.74
N GLY A 20 25.54 -27.64 27.74
CA GLY A 20 24.17 -27.32 28.11
C GLY A 20 23.44 -26.80 26.86
N PRO A 21 22.12 -27.04 26.73
CA PRO A 21 21.36 -26.48 25.63
C PRO A 21 21.53 -24.97 25.66
N VAL A 22 22.20 -24.42 24.65
CA VAL A 22 22.19 -22.97 24.39
C VAL A 22 20.77 -22.66 23.97
N GLY A 23 19.92 -22.29 24.93
CA GLY A 23 18.55 -21.88 24.64
C GLY A 23 18.59 -20.70 23.66
N ALA A 24 17.78 -20.75 22.60
CA ALA A 24 17.74 -19.65 21.66
C ALA A 24 17.20 -18.39 22.37
N ALA A 25 17.88 -17.27 22.14
CA ALA A 25 17.50 -15.98 22.69
C ALA A 25 16.10 -15.55 22.22
N VAL A 26 15.37 -14.80 23.07
CA VAL A 26 14.15 -14.09 22.66
C VAL A 26 14.47 -13.19 21.45
N ARG A 27 13.57 -13.20 20.48
CA ARG A 27 13.69 -12.45 19.22
C ARG A 27 12.44 -11.66 18.91
N MET A 28 12.65 -10.48 18.32
CA MET A 28 11.60 -9.59 17.83
C MET A 28 11.58 -9.57 16.29
N PRO A 29 10.42 -9.34 15.64
CA PRO A 29 10.37 -9.02 14.22
C PRO A 29 11.06 -7.69 13.94
N ALA A 30 11.54 -7.51 12.70
CA ALA A 30 12.31 -6.32 12.30
C ALA A 30 11.55 -5.00 12.49
N VAL A 31 10.21 -5.04 12.44
CA VAL A 31 9.36 -3.85 12.66
C VAL A 31 9.49 -3.28 14.07
N PHE A 32 9.88 -4.09 15.07
CA PHE A 32 10.25 -3.62 16.40
C PHE A 32 11.76 -3.40 16.52
N GLY A 33 12.27 -2.47 15.71
CA GLY A 33 13.65 -2.00 15.75
C GLY A 33 13.78 -0.62 16.40
N ASP A 34 15.01 -0.22 16.70
CA ASP A 34 15.30 1.12 17.23
C ASP A 34 14.67 2.21 16.35
N HIS A 35 14.23 3.30 16.98
CA HIS A 35 13.50 4.39 16.34
C HIS A 35 12.08 4.06 15.88
N VAL A 36 11.50 2.90 16.23
CA VAL A 36 10.10 2.60 15.89
C VAL A 36 9.12 3.66 16.42
N VAL A 37 8.08 3.95 15.63
CA VAL A 37 6.89 4.67 16.08
C VAL A 37 5.77 3.65 16.31
N LEU A 38 5.23 3.59 17.52
CA LEU A 38 4.11 2.75 17.89
C LEU A 38 2.82 3.57 17.97
N GLN A 39 1.69 2.95 17.66
CA GLN A 39 0.39 3.61 17.58
C GLN A 39 -0.13 4.04 18.96
N ARG A 40 -0.26 5.35 19.19
CA ARG A 40 -0.91 5.89 20.39
C ARG A 40 -2.41 5.58 20.44
N ASP A 41 -2.99 5.69 21.63
CA ASP A 41 -4.43 5.66 21.92
C ASP A 41 -5.14 4.37 21.45
N ARG A 42 -4.38 3.30 21.25
CA ARG A 42 -4.86 1.96 20.90
C ARG A 42 -4.09 0.92 21.70
N VAL A 43 -4.71 -0.25 21.90
CA VAL A 43 -3.99 -1.42 22.42
C VAL A 43 -2.81 -1.70 21.51
N LEU A 44 -1.66 -2.03 22.12
CA LEU A 44 -0.40 -2.27 21.42
C LEU A 44 -0.04 -3.75 21.47
N PRO A 45 -0.29 -4.52 20.39
CA PRO A 45 0.25 -5.85 20.27
C PRO A 45 1.76 -5.79 20.09
N VAL A 46 2.49 -6.52 20.91
CA VAL A 46 3.93 -6.74 20.82
C VAL A 46 4.14 -8.24 20.76
N TRP A 47 4.82 -8.72 19.73
CA TRP A 47 5.00 -10.16 19.49
C TRP A 47 6.43 -10.48 19.08
N GLY A 48 6.77 -11.76 19.15
CA GLY A 48 8.07 -12.25 18.75
C GLY A 48 8.18 -13.76 18.83
N TRP A 49 9.41 -14.23 18.94
CA TRP A 49 9.75 -15.64 19.09
C TRP A 49 10.62 -15.88 20.31
N GLY A 50 10.47 -17.06 20.89
CA GLY A 50 11.27 -17.60 21.98
C GLY A 50 11.24 -19.13 21.94
N GLU A 51 11.90 -19.76 22.90
CA GLU A 51 11.80 -21.20 23.08
C GLU A 51 10.39 -21.62 23.51
N PRO A 52 9.85 -22.75 23.05
CA PRO A 52 8.55 -23.23 23.50
C PRO A 52 8.44 -23.32 25.03
N GLY A 53 7.41 -22.69 25.61
CA GLY A 53 7.18 -22.62 27.06
C GLY A 53 7.94 -21.49 27.76
N GLU A 54 8.75 -20.70 27.05
CA GLU A 54 9.47 -19.55 27.60
C GLU A 54 8.50 -18.45 28.05
N ARG A 55 8.66 -17.97 29.29
CA ARG A 55 7.94 -16.78 29.77
C ARG A 55 8.64 -15.52 29.29
N VAL A 56 7.89 -14.66 28.60
CA VAL A 56 8.36 -13.38 28.08
C VAL A 56 7.59 -12.24 28.75
N VAL A 57 8.32 -11.22 29.19
CA VAL A 57 7.78 -10.01 29.83
C VAL A 57 8.13 -8.80 28.98
N VAL A 58 7.14 -7.99 28.65
CA VAL A 58 7.32 -6.74 27.88
C VAL A 58 7.00 -5.56 28.78
N GLU A 59 7.91 -4.59 28.85
CA GLU A 59 7.78 -3.34 29.60
C GLU A 59 7.97 -2.16 28.63
N PHE A 60 6.98 -1.27 28.56
CA PHE A 60 7.07 -0.07 27.73
C PHE A 60 6.22 1.08 28.30
N GLY A 61 6.88 2.20 28.60
CA GLY A 61 6.26 3.33 29.27
C GLY A 61 5.74 2.94 30.65
N LYS A 62 4.45 3.14 30.88
CA LYS A 62 3.79 2.72 32.14
C LYS A 62 3.20 1.30 32.07
N GLU A 63 3.20 0.69 30.90
CA GLU A 63 2.54 -0.59 30.65
C GLU A 63 3.53 -1.75 30.78
N LYS A 64 3.01 -2.87 31.29
CA LYS A 64 3.72 -4.12 31.42
C LYS A 64 2.78 -5.27 31.12
N GLY A 65 3.26 -6.26 30.39
CA GLY A 65 2.51 -7.48 30.14
C GLY A 65 3.44 -8.68 30.02
N GLU A 66 2.84 -9.86 30.05
CA GLU A 66 3.56 -11.12 29.97
C GLU A 66 2.82 -12.13 29.10
N ALA A 67 3.60 -13.03 28.50
CA ALA A 67 3.11 -14.12 27.68
C ALA A 67 4.01 -15.34 27.86
N VAL A 68 3.52 -16.50 27.42
CA VAL A 68 4.31 -17.71 27.31
C VAL A 68 4.40 -18.08 25.84
N ALA A 69 5.61 -18.34 25.34
CA ALA A 69 5.83 -18.79 23.99
C ALA A 69 5.15 -20.15 23.76
N GLY A 70 4.33 -20.22 22.70
CA GLY A 70 3.63 -21.44 22.31
C GLY A 70 4.57 -22.53 21.78
N GLY A 71 4.00 -23.68 21.43
CA GLY A 71 4.75 -24.82 20.88
C GLY A 71 5.53 -24.53 19.59
N ASP A 72 5.16 -23.48 18.86
CA ASP A 72 5.85 -23.01 17.66
C ASP A 72 6.75 -21.78 17.90
N GLY A 73 7.02 -21.49 19.17
CA GLY A 73 7.88 -20.42 19.66
C GLY A 73 7.24 -19.03 19.66
N ARG A 74 6.01 -18.84 19.16
CA ARG A 74 5.38 -17.51 19.11
C ARG A 74 4.87 -17.08 20.47
N TRP A 75 5.05 -15.80 20.80
CA TRP A 75 4.41 -15.14 21.94
C TRP A 75 3.84 -13.79 21.50
N GLU A 76 2.78 -13.33 22.17
CA GLU A 76 2.16 -12.01 21.98
C GLU A 76 1.74 -11.44 23.34
N VAL A 77 2.10 -10.18 23.59
CA VAL A 77 1.64 -9.37 24.71
C VAL A 77 0.81 -8.21 24.16
N ARG A 78 -0.31 -7.90 24.81
CA ARG A 78 -1.13 -6.72 24.49
C ARG A 78 -0.99 -5.69 25.59
N LEU A 79 -0.21 -4.65 25.32
CA LEU A 79 -0.05 -3.52 26.25
C LEU A 79 -1.25 -2.58 26.12
N GLY A 80 -1.65 -1.96 27.25
CA GLY A 80 -2.75 -1.00 27.28
C GLY A 80 -2.50 0.21 26.37
N ALA A 81 -3.57 0.93 26.05
CA ALA A 81 -3.47 2.14 25.25
C ALA A 81 -2.67 3.22 25.98
N GLN A 82 -1.72 3.83 25.27
CA GLN A 82 -0.85 4.88 25.80
C GLN A 82 -0.99 6.17 24.98
N PRO A 83 -0.90 7.35 25.63
CA PRO A 83 -1.02 8.63 24.94
C PRO A 83 0.21 8.91 24.07
N VAL A 84 0.14 9.99 23.29
CA VAL A 84 1.28 10.50 22.49
C VAL A 84 2.55 10.69 23.35
N SER A 85 3.70 10.27 22.84
CA SER A 85 5.02 10.55 23.40
C SER A 85 5.94 11.06 22.29
N LYS A 86 6.42 12.29 22.45
CA LYS A 86 7.39 12.94 21.55
C LYS A 86 8.84 12.71 21.98
N VAL A 87 9.03 12.11 23.16
CA VAL A 87 10.34 11.77 23.72
C VAL A 87 10.54 10.26 23.53
N GLY A 88 11.72 9.91 23.02
CA GLY A 88 12.13 8.52 22.85
C GLY A 88 12.15 7.76 24.18
N GLN A 89 11.52 6.60 24.20
CA GLN A 89 11.51 5.68 25.34
C GLN A 89 12.16 4.34 24.96
N THR A 90 12.55 3.55 25.95
CA THR A 90 13.07 2.20 25.69
C THR A 90 11.98 1.18 26.01
N MET A 91 11.64 0.34 25.03
CA MET A 91 10.85 -0.87 25.26
C MET A 91 11.81 -2.01 25.61
N ARG A 92 11.51 -2.73 26.70
CA ARG A 92 12.32 -3.85 27.19
C ARG A 92 11.53 -5.14 27.11
N VAL A 93 12.11 -6.14 26.46
CA VAL A 93 11.54 -7.49 26.32
C VAL A 93 12.48 -8.46 27.01
N SER A 94 11.98 -9.17 28.03
CA SER A 94 12.79 -10.06 28.89
C SER A 94 12.26 -11.48 28.84
N GLY A 95 13.12 -12.44 28.50
CA GLY A 95 12.93 -13.88 28.69
C GLY A 95 14.24 -14.51 29.16
N SER A 96 14.72 -15.53 28.45
CA SER A 96 16.06 -16.12 28.61
C SER A 96 17.18 -15.13 28.26
N SER A 97 16.89 -14.19 27.38
CA SER A 97 17.70 -13.01 27.06
C SER A 97 16.88 -11.72 27.22
N VAL A 98 17.55 -10.57 27.21
CA VAL A 98 16.91 -9.26 27.21
C VAL A 98 17.15 -8.58 25.86
N VAL A 99 16.08 -8.11 25.23
CA VAL A 99 16.10 -7.27 24.04
C VAL A 99 15.59 -5.88 24.41
N GLU A 100 16.32 -4.85 24.02
CA GLU A 100 15.91 -3.45 24.21
C GLU A 100 15.70 -2.81 22.84
N VAL A 101 14.53 -2.20 22.65
CA VAL A 101 14.22 -1.37 21.48
C VAL A 101 14.26 0.08 21.93
N LYS A 102 15.18 0.86 21.38
CA LYS A 102 15.52 2.19 21.86
C LYS A 102 14.86 3.28 21.04
N ASP A 103 14.72 4.44 21.66
CA ASP A 103 14.15 5.64 21.05
C ASP A 103 12.77 5.36 20.42
N VAL A 104 11.88 4.69 21.14
CA VAL A 104 10.50 4.42 20.68
C VAL A 104 9.63 5.66 20.90
N LEU A 105 8.89 6.08 19.89
CA LEU A 105 7.86 7.12 20.01
C LEU A 105 6.46 6.52 20.03
N LEU A 106 5.54 7.22 20.70
CA LEU A 106 4.11 6.94 20.63
C LEU A 106 3.45 8.02 19.76
N GLY A 107 3.01 7.63 18.57
CA GLY A 107 2.51 8.52 17.53
C GLY A 107 1.44 7.85 16.67
N ASP A 108 1.26 8.33 15.44
CA ASP A 108 0.32 7.73 14.49
C ASP A 108 1.07 6.99 13.39
N VAL A 109 0.70 5.72 13.19
CA VAL A 109 1.34 4.82 12.23
C VAL A 109 0.49 4.71 10.98
N TRP A 110 1.05 5.11 9.84
CA TRP A 110 0.40 5.06 8.53
C TRP A 110 1.11 4.05 7.62
N MET A 111 0.35 3.10 7.09
CA MET A 111 0.86 2.14 6.12
C MET A 111 0.79 2.73 4.72
N CYS A 112 1.92 2.80 4.03
CA CYS A 112 2.06 3.29 2.66
C CYS A 112 2.20 2.10 1.70
N SER A 113 1.08 1.68 1.09
CA SER A 113 1.03 0.48 0.26
C SER A 113 0.52 0.75 -1.16
N GLY A 114 0.60 -0.28 -2.01
CA GLY A 114 0.24 -0.22 -3.43
C GLY A 114 1.43 -0.56 -4.31
N GLN A 115 1.71 0.28 -5.30
CA GLN A 115 2.75 0.01 -6.30
C GLN A 115 3.83 1.10 -6.41
N SER A 116 4.52 1.15 -7.55
CA SER A 116 5.70 1.99 -7.81
C SER A 116 5.49 3.46 -7.44
N ASN A 117 4.30 4.02 -7.69
CA ASN A 117 4.02 5.41 -7.36
C ASN A 117 3.89 5.70 -5.86
N MET A 118 3.54 4.70 -5.03
CA MET A 118 3.65 4.78 -3.56
C MET A 118 5.10 4.54 -3.11
N ASP A 119 5.79 3.56 -3.71
CA ASP A 119 7.17 3.22 -3.32
C ASP A 119 8.19 4.32 -3.70
N TRP A 120 7.86 5.11 -4.72
CA TRP A 120 8.74 6.14 -5.30
C TRP A 120 9.38 7.02 -4.24
N GLY A 121 10.72 7.01 -4.21
CA GLY A 121 11.50 7.77 -3.24
C GLY A 121 11.46 9.28 -3.50
N LEU A 122 11.56 10.08 -2.44
CA LEU A 122 11.66 11.55 -2.54
C LEU A 122 12.84 12.00 -3.41
N GLY A 123 13.96 11.26 -3.39
CA GLY A 123 15.11 11.48 -4.27
C GLY A 123 14.78 11.41 -5.75
N GLY A 124 13.84 10.54 -6.14
CA GLY A 124 13.36 10.41 -7.52
C GLY A 124 12.46 11.55 -7.98
N CYS A 125 12.01 12.44 -7.08
CA CYS A 125 11.19 13.60 -7.43
C CYS A 125 12.02 14.81 -7.90
N GLY A 126 13.35 14.78 -7.78
CA GLY A 126 14.22 15.89 -8.19
C GLY A 126 14.10 17.13 -7.29
N VAL A 127 13.96 16.94 -5.98
CA VAL A 127 13.77 18.01 -4.97
C VAL A 127 14.92 18.08 -3.95
N PRO A 128 16.18 18.31 -4.39
CA PRO A 128 17.35 18.24 -3.51
C PRO A 128 17.31 19.25 -2.36
N GLU A 129 16.69 20.43 -2.54
CA GLU A 129 16.55 21.42 -1.47
C GLU A 129 15.63 20.93 -0.34
N GLU A 130 14.56 20.21 -0.67
CA GLU A 130 13.65 19.68 0.34
C GLU A 130 14.26 18.53 1.12
N ILE A 131 15.06 17.70 0.45
CA ILE A 131 15.84 16.65 1.12
C ILE A 131 16.85 17.30 2.07
N ARG A 132 17.58 18.34 1.63
CA ARG A 132 18.51 19.07 2.49
C ARG A 132 17.83 19.70 3.71
N ALA A 133 16.61 20.20 3.54
CA ALA A 133 15.83 20.83 4.61
C ALA A 133 15.08 19.83 5.50
N ALA A 134 15.08 18.52 5.17
CA ALA A 134 14.32 17.52 5.89
C ALA A 134 15.00 17.12 7.20
N ASP A 135 14.91 17.97 8.22
CA ASP A 135 15.29 17.67 9.62
C ASP A 135 14.04 17.59 10.49
N LEU A 136 13.36 16.44 10.44
CA LEU A 136 12.02 16.25 10.99
C LEU A 136 11.98 14.97 11.87
N PRO A 137 12.65 14.94 13.04
CA PRO A 137 12.90 13.71 13.78
C PRO A 137 11.65 12.99 14.33
N MET A 138 10.51 13.69 14.38
CA MET A 138 9.21 13.10 14.72
C MET A 138 8.54 12.35 13.56
N ILE A 139 9.12 12.41 12.36
CA ILE A 139 8.70 11.60 11.21
C ILE A 139 9.74 10.50 11.02
N ARG A 140 9.27 9.26 10.99
CA ARG A 140 10.14 8.09 10.85
C ARG A 140 9.57 7.13 9.84
N HIS A 141 10.45 6.42 9.15
CA HIS A 141 10.07 5.56 8.03
C HIS A 141 10.71 4.20 8.17
N PHE A 142 9.90 3.16 7.99
CA PHE A 142 10.34 1.80 7.81
C PHE A 142 9.89 1.36 6.43
N ARG A 143 10.84 1.06 5.54
CA ARG A 143 10.57 0.44 4.25
C ARG A 143 10.87 -1.05 4.33
N THR A 144 9.92 -1.87 3.89
CA THR A 144 10.13 -3.31 3.74
C THR A 144 10.91 -3.60 2.45
N GLU A 145 11.83 -4.56 2.48
CA GLU A 145 12.36 -5.16 1.26
C GLU A 145 11.26 -5.93 0.50
N TYR A 146 11.42 -6.10 -0.80
CA TYR A 146 10.46 -6.85 -1.61
C TYR A 146 10.48 -8.34 -1.26
N GLN A 147 9.32 -8.85 -0.87
CA GLN A 147 9.14 -10.25 -0.54
C GLN A 147 7.83 -10.78 -1.14
N PHE A 148 7.93 -11.53 -2.24
CA PHE A 148 6.82 -12.34 -2.73
C PHE A 148 6.85 -13.70 -2.02
N ALA A 149 5.73 -14.16 -1.48
CA ALA A 149 5.70 -15.40 -0.73
C ALA A 149 4.47 -16.26 -1.03
N SER A 150 4.67 -17.55 -1.30
CA SER A 150 3.57 -18.52 -1.48
C SER A 150 2.88 -18.90 -0.17
N ARG A 151 3.45 -18.53 0.98
CA ARG A 151 2.89 -18.76 2.32
C ARG A 151 3.09 -17.54 3.21
N PRO A 152 2.20 -17.28 4.18
CA PRO A 152 2.37 -16.18 5.14
C PRO A 152 3.76 -16.19 5.78
N GLN A 153 4.47 -15.08 5.63
CA GLN A 153 5.76 -14.86 6.27
C GLN A 153 5.55 -14.41 7.71
N ARG A 154 6.56 -14.68 8.54
CA ARG A 154 6.53 -14.35 9.98
C ARG A 154 7.19 -13.01 10.30
N ASP A 155 8.04 -12.53 9.42
CA ASP A 155 8.79 -11.29 9.59
C ASP A 155 8.96 -10.60 8.22
N VAL A 156 9.21 -9.30 8.27
CA VAL A 156 9.65 -8.49 7.13
C VAL A 156 11.14 -8.20 7.26
N LYS A 157 11.78 -7.76 6.18
CA LYS A 157 13.13 -7.17 6.24
C LYS A 157 13.03 -5.67 6.09
N GLY A 158 13.80 -4.94 6.89
CA GLY A 158 13.85 -3.48 6.85
C GLY A 158 14.36 -2.91 8.17
N SER A 159 14.48 -1.59 8.24
CA SER A 159 14.84 -0.88 9.45
C SER A 159 14.16 0.49 9.48
N TRP A 160 13.97 1.01 10.70
CA TRP A 160 13.46 2.36 10.90
C TRP A 160 14.57 3.39 10.64
N SER A 161 14.19 4.47 9.96
CA SER A 161 15.04 5.62 9.71
C SER A 161 14.35 6.88 10.24
N VAL A 162 15.08 7.69 10.99
CA VAL A 162 14.67 9.04 11.38
C VAL A 162 14.74 9.95 10.16
N CYS A 163 13.75 10.82 9.94
CA CYS A 163 13.75 11.76 8.82
C CYS A 163 14.83 12.84 9.01
N GLY A 164 15.91 12.71 8.26
CA GLY A 164 17.05 13.63 8.23
C GLY A 164 17.55 13.86 6.80
N PRO A 165 18.44 14.84 6.56
CA PRO A 165 18.92 15.14 5.21
C PRO A 165 19.62 13.97 4.49
N GLY A 166 20.24 13.06 5.26
CA GLY A 166 20.88 11.85 4.73
C GLY A 166 19.95 10.67 4.46
N THR A 167 18.71 10.71 4.96
CA THR A 167 17.77 9.57 4.90
C THR A 167 16.49 9.90 4.11
N ALA A 168 16.03 11.15 4.13
CA ALA A 168 14.76 11.58 3.57
C ALA A 168 14.63 11.30 2.06
N GLY A 169 15.73 11.29 1.31
CA GLY A 169 15.73 10.93 -0.12
C GLY A 169 15.17 9.53 -0.39
N ASN A 170 15.30 8.61 0.57
CA ASN A 170 14.75 7.27 0.46
C ASN A 170 13.30 7.18 0.94
N PHE A 171 12.71 8.19 1.58
CA PHE A 171 11.33 8.06 2.07
C PHE A 171 10.37 7.94 0.89
N SER A 172 9.28 7.17 1.04
CA SER A 172 8.16 7.25 0.07
C SER A 172 7.78 8.72 -0.07
N ALA A 173 7.84 9.27 -1.29
CA ALA A 173 7.63 10.69 -1.50
C ALA A 173 6.21 11.10 -1.08
N VAL A 174 5.20 10.32 -1.47
CA VAL A 174 3.81 10.54 -1.07
C VAL A 174 3.66 10.47 0.46
N GLY A 175 4.24 9.44 1.08
CA GLY A 175 4.23 9.29 2.54
C GLY A 175 4.93 10.45 3.26
N PHE A 176 6.06 10.93 2.74
CA PHE A 176 6.82 12.05 3.29
C PHE A 176 5.99 13.33 3.30
N TYR A 177 5.40 13.72 2.17
CA TYR A 177 4.61 14.94 2.07
C TYR A 177 3.33 14.86 2.92
N PHE A 178 2.69 13.69 2.96
CA PHE A 178 1.58 13.41 3.87
C PHE A 178 1.99 13.61 5.34
N ALA A 179 3.05 12.92 5.78
CA ALA A 179 3.51 12.95 7.15
C ALA A 179 3.98 14.35 7.56
N ARG A 180 4.71 15.06 6.68
CA ARG A 180 5.17 16.43 6.92
C ARG A 180 4.01 17.36 7.22
N ARG A 181 2.94 17.30 6.42
CA ARG A 181 1.76 18.13 6.63
C ARG A 181 1.00 17.74 7.90
N VAL A 182 0.69 16.45 8.09
CA VAL A 182 -0.04 15.99 9.26
C VAL A 182 0.72 16.29 10.55
N GLN A 183 2.03 16.02 10.59
CA GLN A 183 2.88 16.28 11.75
C GLN A 183 2.94 17.79 12.05
N ALA A 184 3.08 18.64 11.03
CA ALA A 184 3.15 20.09 11.24
C ALA A 184 1.84 20.65 11.82
N GLU A 185 0.69 20.12 11.39
CA GLU A 185 -0.62 20.63 11.80
C GLU A 185 -1.13 20.01 13.11
N THR A 186 -0.62 18.85 13.52
CA THR A 186 -1.08 18.13 14.73
C THR A 186 -0.03 18.07 15.84
N GLY A 187 1.25 18.22 15.50
CA GLY A 187 2.38 18.03 16.40
C GLY A 187 2.59 16.58 16.85
N VAL A 188 1.91 15.60 16.26
CA VAL A 188 2.00 14.17 16.60
C VAL A 188 3.13 13.51 15.80
N PRO A 189 3.96 12.62 16.41
CA PRO A 189 4.92 11.83 15.66
C PRO A 189 4.25 10.93 14.64
N ILE A 190 4.83 10.80 13.45
CA ILE A 190 4.27 10.00 12.34
C ILE A 190 5.25 8.89 11.98
N GLY A 191 4.78 7.64 12.08
CA GLY A 191 5.47 6.47 11.57
C GLY A 191 4.93 6.10 10.20
N LEU A 192 5.80 6.01 9.20
CA LEU A 192 5.47 5.54 7.87
C LEU A 192 5.96 4.11 7.72
N LEU A 193 5.06 3.18 7.43
CA LEU A 193 5.37 1.78 7.07
C LEU A 193 5.16 1.59 5.58
N THR A 194 6.22 1.63 4.77
CA THR A 194 6.10 1.42 3.32
C THR A 194 6.30 -0.03 2.94
N ASN A 195 5.27 -0.61 2.34
CA ASN A 195 5.23 -1.94 1.76
C ASN A 195 4.54 -1.88 0.40
N ALA A 196 5.11 -1.13 -0.53
CA ALA A 196 4.59 -0.96 -1.87
C ALA A 196 5.53 -1.63 -2.88
N VAL A 197 4.97 -2.28 -3.91
CA VAL A 197 5.76 -3.07 -4.87
C VAL A 197 5.35 -2.72 -6.30
N GLY A 198 6.34 -2.26 -7.08
CA GLY A 198 6.16 -1.84 -8.46
C GLY A 198 5.49 -2.88 -9.36
N GLY A 199 4.59 -2.41 -10.23
CA GLY A 199 3.98 -3.27 -11.24
C GLY A 199 3.11 -4.38 -10.66
N THR A 200 2.37 -4.13 -9.58
CA THR A 200 1.50 -5.12 -8.93
C THR A 200 0.03 -4.84 -9.15
N ASN A 201 -0.77 -5.90 -9.18
CA ASN A 201 -2.23 -5.84 -9.25
C ASN A 201 -2.83 -5.93 -7.85
N ILE A 202 -4.03 -5.39 -7.66
CA ILE A 202 -4.71 -5.35 -6.36
C ILE A 202 -4.97 -6.75 -5.77
N GLU A 203 -5.14 -7.77 -6.62
CA GLU A 203 -5.39 -9.16 -6.26
C GLU A 203 -4.22 -9.80 -5.47
N LEU A 204 -3.00 -9.26 -5.58
CA LEU A 204 -1.84 -9.72 -4.80
C LEU A 204 -1.93 -9.36 -3.31
N TRP A 205 -2.79 -8.39 -2.97
CA TRP A 205 -2.86 -7.75 -1.66
C TRP A 205 -4.08 -8.21 -0.83
N MET A 206 -4.87 -9.15 -1.34
CA MET A 206 -6.03 -9.74 -0.66
C MET A 206 -5.78 -11.22 -0.30
N ALA A 207 -6.63 -11.78 0.56
CA ALA A 207 -6.58 -13.19 0.91
C ALA A 207 -6.95 -14.08 -0.29
N GLU A 208 -6.34 -15.27 -0.33
CA GLU A 208 -6.74 -16.36 -1.21
C GLU A 208 -8.23 -16.68 -1.04
N GLU A 209 -8.64 -16.87 0.21
CA GLU A 209 -10.01 -17.21 0.55
C GLU A 209 -11.00 -16.15 0.05
N THR A 210 -10.66 -14.88 0.22
CA THR A 210 -11.50 -13.75 -0.20
C THR A 210 -11.64 -13.70 -1.72
N LEU A 211 -10.55 -13.88 -2.46
CA LEU A 211 -10.59 -13.96 -3.91
C LEU A 211 -11.46 -15.15 -4.39
N LEU A 212 -11.30 -16.32 -3.77
CA LEU A 212 -12.00 -17.55 -4.15
C LEU A 212 -13.49 -17.56 -3.77
N LYS A 213 -13.89 -16.84 -2.72
CA LYS A 213 -15.25 -16.88 -2.18
C LYS A 213 -16.10 -15.65 -2.52
N THR A 214 -15.52 -14.59 -3.08
CA THR A 214 -16.28 -13.40 -3.48
C THR A 214 -16.97 -13.65 -4.83
N PRO A 215 -18.31 -13.71 -4.92
CA PRO A 215 -19.00 -14.10 -6.16
C PRO A 215 -18.68 -13.19 -7.34
N ALA A 216 -18.55 -11.88 -7.10
CA ALA A 216 -18.20 -10.93 -8.14
C ALA A 216 -16.79 -11.16 -8.73
N LEU A 217 -15.89 -11.83 -8.00
CA LEU A 217 -14.51 -12.09 -8.41
C LEU A 217 -14.32 -13.49 -9.02
N GLU A 218 -15.40 -14.23 -9.28
CA GLU A 218 -15.35 -15.58 -9.86
C GLU A 218 -14.49 -15.70 -11.14
N PRO A 219 -14.46 -14.73 -12.08
CA PRO A 219 -13.55 -14.78 -13.22
C PRO A 219 -12.06 -14.91 -12.80
N TYR A 220 -11.66 -14.23 -11.73
CA TYR A 220 -10.29 -14.29 -11.19
C TYR A 220 -10.07 -15.53 -10.31
N ALA A 221 -11.08 -15.93 -9.54
CA ALA A 221 -11.05 -17.17 -8.77
C ALA A 221 -10.84 -18.40 -9.67
N ARG A 222 -11.50 -18.42 -10.85
CA ARG A 222 -11.31 -19.46 -11.86
C ARG A 222 -9.88 -19.52 -12.36
N LEU A 223 -9.32 -18.37 -12.79
CA LEU A 223 -7.94 -18.29 -13.25
C LEU A 223 -6.96 -18.80 -12.18
N MET A 224 -7.18 -18.44 -10.91
CA MET A 224 -6.37 -18.95 -9.80
C MET A 224 -6.47 -20.47 -9.68
N ARG A 225 -7.69 -21.04 -9.71
CA ARG A 225 -7.90 -22.50 -9.62
C ARG A 225 -7.23 -23.25 -10.78
N GLU A 226 -7.34 -22.72 -11.99
CA GLU A 226 -6.73 -23.29 -13.20
C GLU A 226 -5.20 -23.28 -13.09
N SER A 227 -4.59 -22.12 -12.79
CA SER A 227 -3.13 -22.02 -12.64
C SER A 227 -2.57 -22.87 -11.50
N LEU A 228 -3.29 -22.99 -10.38
CA LEU A 228 -2.91 -23.93 -9.32
C LEU A 228 -3.08 -25.39 -9.74
N GLY A 229 -4.05 -25.70 -10.60
CA GLY A 229 -4.24 -27.02 -11.19
C GLY A 229 -3.09 -27.40 -12.12
N GLU A 230 -2.72 -26.50 -13.02
CA GLU A 230 -1.56 -26.65 -13.92
C GLU A 230 -0.27 -26.81 -13.12
N TYR A 231 -0.04 -25.95 -12.13
CA TYR A 231 1.14 -26.04 -11.27
C TYR A 231 1.25 -27.40 -10.55
N ARG A 232 0.14 -27.94 -10.04
CA ARG A 232 0.14 -29.28 -9.43
C ARG A 232 0.50 -30.38 -10.42
N LYS A 233 0.08 -30.24 -11.69
CA LYS A 233 0.44 -31.19 -12.75
C LYS A 233 1.93 -31.10 -13.08
N GLU A 234 2.45 -29.88 -13.27
CA GLU A 234 3.88 -29.64 -13.51
C GLU A 234 4.74 -30.21 -12.37
N LEU A 235 4.32 -30.03 -11.11
CA LEU A 235 5.01 -30.62 -9.95
C LEU A 235 5.06 -32.15 -10.01
N GLY A 236 3.96 -32.80 -10.41
CA GLY A 236 3.90 -34.25 -10.58
C GLY A 236 4.84 -34.74 -11.69
N GLU A 237 4.90 -34.01 -12.81
CA GLU A 237 5.80 -34.31 -13.94
C GLU A 237 7.29 -34.12 -13.57
N ALA A 238 7.59 -33.17 -12.67
CA ALA A 238 8.95 -32.90 -12.20
C ALA A 238 9.50 -33.95 -11.21
N MET A 239 8.66 -34.82 -10.63
CA MET A 239 9.09 -35.79 -9.62
C MET A 239 10.13 -36.78 -10.17
N GLY A 240 9.88 -37.37 -11.35
CA GLY A 240 10.78 -38.34 -11.95
C GLY A 240 12.18 -37.79 -12.23
N PRO A 241 12.31 -36.66 -12.95
CA PRO A 241 13.60 -35.98 -13.15
C PRO A 241 14.30 -35.61 -11.84
N LEU A 242 13.57 -35.16 -10.82
CA LEU A 242 14.14 -34.80 -9.53
C LEU A 242 14.69 -36.02 -8.77
N GLU A 243 13.97 -37.14 -8.77
CA GLU A 243 14.43 -38.40 -8.19
C GLU A 243 15.69 -38.92 -8.88
N ALA A 244 15.73 -38.85 -10.21
CA ALA A 244 16.90 -39.23 -11.00
C ALA A 244 18.12 -38.36 -10.66
N TRP A 245 17.95 -37.03 -10.63
CA TRP A 245 19.01 -36.10 -10.25
C TRP A 245 19.51 -36.32 -8.82
N LEU A 246 18.61 -36.57 -7.87
CA LEU A 246 18.98 -36.86 -6.48
C LEU A 246 19.82 -38.14 -6.39
N ALA A 247 19.44 -39.19 -7.11
CA ALA A 247 20.19 -40.44 -7.15
C ALA A 247 21.59 -40.24 -7.76
N GLU A 248 21.69 -39.54 -8.91
CA GLU A 248 22.96 -39.25 -9.56
C GLU A 248 23.86 -38.37 -8.71
N SER A 249 23.31 -37.32 -8.09
CA SER A 249 24.05 -36.40 -7.21
C SER A 249 24.61 -37.09 -5.97
N ARG A 250 23.87 -38.04 -5.39
CA ARG A 250 24.39 -38.86 -4.27
C ARG A 250 25.56 -39.73 -4.73
N ALA A 251 25.43 -40.39 -5.88
CA ALA A 251 26.50 -41.21 -6.43
C ALA A 251 27.74 -40.38 -6.82
N ALA A 252 27.55 -39.18 -7.37
CA ALA A 252 28.63 -38.24 -7.69
C ALA A 252 29.38 -37.79 -6.43
N LYS A 253 28.64 -37.44 -5.37
CA LYS A 253 29.19 -37.08 -4.05
C LYS A 253 30.03 -38.21 -3.46
N GLU A 254 29.55 -39.45 -3.51
CA GLU A 254 30.31 -40.63 -3.03
C GLU A 254 31.61 -40.85 -3.80
N ARG A 255 31.62 -40.57 -5.10
CA ARG A 255 32.83 -40.65 -5.95
C ARG A 255 33.77 -39.45 -5.80
N GLY A 256 33.38 -38.41 -5.07
CA GLY A 256 34.17 -37.18 -4.95
C GLY A 256 34.28 -36.38 -6.26
N VAL A 257 33.29 -36.50 -7.15
CA VAL A 257 33.22 -35.73 -8.41
C VAL A 257 32.16 -34.64 -8.33
N GLU A 258 32.17 -33.74 -9.31
CA GLU A 258 31.19 -32.66 -9.43
C GLU A 258 29.76 -33.20 -9.51
N LEU A 259 28.83 -32.50 -8.86
CA LEU A 259 27.41 -32.87 -8.86
C LEU A 259 26.75 -32.36 -10.15
N PRO A 260 25.86 -33.15 -10.77
CA PRO A 260 25.11 -32.68 -11.93
C PRO A 260 24.22 -31.50 -11.55
N MET A 261 23.93 -30.64 -12.53
CA MET A 261 22.98 -29.53 -12.34
C MET A 261 21.57 -30.07 -12.04
N PRO A 262 20.82 -29.45 -11.12
CA PRO A 262 19.45 -29.84 -10.84
C PRO A 262 18.57 -29.64 -12.07
N PRO A 263 17.51 -30.46 -12.23
CA PRO A 263 16.50 -30.21 -13.23
C PRO A 263 15.78 -28.90 -12.92
N GLU A 264 15.15 -28.31 -13.94
CA GLU A 264 14.27 -27.17 -13.73
C GLU A 264 13.08 -27.60 -12.84
N PHE A 265 12.81 -26.82 -11.80
CA PHE A 265 11.69 -27.07 -10.90
C PHE A 265 10.55 -26.11 -11.22
N PRO A 266 9.28 -26.58 -11.30
CA PRO A 266 8.15 -25.71 -11.56
C PRO A 266 8.08 -24.54 -10.58
N GLU A 267 7.99 -23.32 -11.12
CA GLU A 267 7.83 -22.11 -10.31
C GLU A 267 6.38 -21.94 -9.86
N TYR A 268 6.19 -21.46 -8.63
CA TYR A 268 4.85 -21.11 -8.15
C TYR A 268 4.21 -20.05 -9.07
N PRO A 269 2.96 -20.24 -9.54
CA PRO A 269 2.38 -19.44 -10.62
C PRO A 269 2.21 -17.96 -10.29
N PHE A 270 2.30 -17.58 -9.00
CA PHE A 270 2.11 -16.22 -8.52
C PHE A 270 3.38 -15.61 -7.90
N GLY A 271 4.54 -16.23 -8.15
CA GLY A 271 5.84 -15.73 -7.71
C GLY A 271 6.29 -14.47 -8.47
N GLU A 272 7.42 -13.90 -8.03
CA GLU A 272 7.98 -12.65 -8.57
C GLU A 272 8.21 -12.67 -10.10
N ARG A 273 8.52 -13.83 -10.69
CA ARG A 273 8.83 -13.95 -12.13
C ARG A 273 7.60 -14.26 -12.99
N ARG A 274 6.63 -15.00 -12.46
CA ARG A 274 5.41 -15.37 -13.19
C ARG A 274 4.29 -14.38 -12.88
N HIS A 275 4.25 -13.36 -13.72
CA HIS A 275 3.41 -12.19 -13.53
C HIS A 275 1.92 -12.41 -13.84
N ARG A 276 1.39 -13.61 -14.11
CA ARG A 276 -0.07 -13.82 -14.33
C ARG A 276 -0.49 -15.28 -14.06
N PRO A 277 -1.67 -15.55 -13.45
CA PRO A 277 -2.63 -14.61 -12.85
C PRO A 277 -2.32 -14.32 -11.37
N ARG A 278 -2.04 -13.05 -11.06
CA ARG A 278 -1.42 -12.58 -9.81
C ARG A 278 -2.38 -12.65 -8.62
N CYS A 279 -2.09 -13.45 -7.60
CA CYS A 279 -2.84 -13.35 -6.34
C CYS A 279 -1.99 -13.73 -5.11
N VAL A 280 -2.37 -13.16 -3.96
CA VAL A 280 -2.00 -13.53 -2.57
C VAL A 280 -0.54 -13.40 -2.12
N THR A 281 0.43 -13.34 -3.03
CA THR A 281 1.85 -13.44 -2.64
C THR A 281 2.40 -12.21 -1.93
N LEU A 282 1.79 -11.03 -2.12
CA LEU A 282 2.16 -9.83 -1.37
C LEU A 282 1.37 -9.69 -0.07
N HIS A 283 0.13 -10.17 0.00
CA HIS A 283 -0.52 -10.38 1.30
C HIS A 283 0.38 -11.23 2.21
N HIS A 284 0.89 -12.36 1.71
CA HIS A 284 1.75 -13.25 2.48
C HIS A 284 3.10 -12.64 2.89
N GLY A 285 3.76 -11.92 1.97
CA GLY A 285 5.11 -11.41 2.22
C GLY A 285 5.17 -10.02 2.85
N HIS A 286 4.15 -9.19 2.67
CA HIS A 286 4.17 -7.77 3.06
C HIS A 286 3.08 -7.37 4.06
N ILE A 287 1.97 -8.13 4.17
CA ILE A 287 0.87 -7.79 5.08
C ILE A 287 0.84 -8.72 6.28
N ALA A 288 0.78 -10.03 6.05
CA ALA A 288 0.75 -11.04 7.10
C ALA A 288 1.83 -10.89 8.19
N PRO A 289 3.11 -10.61 7.87
CA PRO A 289 4.14 -10.41 8.91
C PRO A 289 4.00 -9.11 9.72
N LEU A 290 3.18 -8.16 9.26
CA LEU A 290 2.89 -6.91 9.97
C LEU A 290 1.60 -7.00 10.80
N VAL A 291 0.81 -8.07 10.63
CA VAL A 291 -0.37 -8.33 11.45
C VAL A 291 0.10 -8.94 12.78
N PRO A 292 -0.35 -8.44 13.95
CA PRO A 292 -1.48 -7.53 14.17
C PRO A 292 -1.08 -6.11 14.59
N MET A 293 -0.09 -5.48 13.96
CA MET A 293 0.34 -4.12 14.32
C MET A 293 -0.84 -3.13 14.36
N ALA A 294 -0.91 -2.31 15.41
CA ALA A 294 -1.88 -1.24 15.46
C ALA A 294 -1.51 -0.12 14.47
N LEU A 295 -2.48 0.30 13.65
CA LEU A 295 -2.33 1.34 12.64
C LEU A 295 -3.29 2.51 12.91
N ARG A 296 -2.96 3.71 12.44
CA ARG A 296 -3.89 4.85 12.34
C ARG A 296 -4.69 4.81 11.05
N GLY A 297 -4.09 4.35 9.96
CA GLY A 297 -4.72 4.28 8.65
C GLY A 297 -3.76 3.80 7.56
N VAL A 298 -4.30 3.71 6.33
CA VAL A 298 -3.58 3.23 5.15
C VAL A 298 -3.62 4.29 4.06
N LEU A 299 -2.47 4.55 3.45
CA LEU A 299 -2.30 5.28 2.20
C LEU A 299 -2.09 4.27 1.07
N TRP A 300 -2.90 4.37 0.01
CA TRP A 300 -2.90 3.41 -1.08
C TRP A 300 -2.75 4.09 -2.45
N TYR A 301 -1.67 3.79 -3.16
CA TYR A 301 -1.49 4.27 -4.52
C TYR A 301 -1.19 3.10 -5.46
N GLN A 302 -2.25 2.66 -6.13
CA GLN A 302 -2.23 1.58 -7.11
C GLN A 302 -3.42 1.72 -8.06
N GLY A 303 -3.24 1.22 -9.28
CA GLY A 303 -4.32 1.06 -10.25
C GLY A 303 -3.79 0.88 -11.67
N GLU A 304 -2.54 1.27 -11.94
CA GLU A 304 -1.94 1.29 -13.26
C GLU A 304 -1.93 -0.09 -13.91
N ASN A 305 -1.67 -1.16 -13.13
CA ASN A 305 -1.73 -2.54 -13.65
C ASN A 305 -3.13 -3.14 -13.65
N ASN A 306 -4.14 -2.43 -13.15
CA ASN A 306 -5.56 -2.74 -13.26
C ASN A 306 -6.29 -1.65 -14.09
N ALA A 307 -5.59 -1.02 -15.06
CA ALA A 307 -6.12 0.10 -15.82
C ALA A 307 -7.34 -0.25 -16.69
N ASP A 308 -7.60 -1.54 -16.92
CA ASP A 308 -8.84 -2.03 -17.53
C ASP A 308 -10.10 -1.71 -16.69
N GLY A 309 -9.94 -1.35 -15.41
CA GLY A 309 -11.02 -1.03 -14.49
C GLY A 309 -11.87 -2.25 -14.06
N ASN A 310 -11.56 -3.44 -14.57
CA ASN A 310 -12.40 -4.62 -14.42
C ASN A 310 -12.53 -5.02 -12.96
N LEU A 311 -13.76 -4.93 -12.46
CA LEU A 311 -14.13 -5.27 -11.08
C LEU A 311 -13.26 -4.57 -10.02
N TYR A 312 -12.68 -3.40 -10.34
CA TYR A 312 -11.71 -2.76 -9.45
C TYR A 312 -12.37 -2.32 -8.13
N LEU A 313 -13.63 -1.86 -8.18
CA LEU A 313 -14.40 -1.50 -6.98
C LEU A 313 -14.60 -2.72 -6.07
N GLU A 314 -15.03 -3.84 -6.64
CA GLU A 314 -15.28 -5.09 -5.92
C GLU A 314 -14.00 -5.64 -5.31
N LYS A 315 -12.90 -5.64 -6.07
CA LYS A 315 -11.57 -6.02 -5.57
C LYS A 315 -11.11 -5.10 -4.45
N LYS A 316 -11.30 -3.79 -4.61
CA LYS A 316 -10.91 -2.79 -3.60
C LYS A 316 -11.72 -2.97 -2.32
N ALA A 317 -13.03 -3.17 -2.42
CA ALA A 317 -13.90 -3.44 -1.28
C ALA A 317 -13.50 -4.72 -0.54
N ALA A 318 -13.24 -5.80 -1.28
CA ALA A 318 -12.78 -7.07 -0.73
C ALA A 318 -11.43 -6.94 -0.01
N MET A 319 -10.44 -6.28 -0.64
CA MET A 319 -9.13 -6.03 -0.04
C MET A 319 -9.22 -5.17 1.23
N VAL A 320 -10.01 -4.09 1.20
CA VAL A 320 -10.19 -3.22 2.38
C VAL A 320 -10.85 -4.00 3.53
N ALA A 321 -11.84 -4.85 3.23
CA ALA A 321 -12.48 -5.70 4.24
C ALA A 321 -11.49 -6.69 4.87
N ASP A 322 -10.64 -7.33 4.07
CA ASP A 322 -9.57 -8.20 4.55
C ASP A 322 -8.63 -7.47 5.51
N TRP A 323 -8.15 -6.29 5.12
CA TRP A 323 -7.18 -5.55 5.93
C TRP A 323 -7.79 -5.07 7.24
N ARG A 324 -9.03 -4.58 7.21
CA ARG A 324 -9.78 -4.21 8.43
C ARG A 324 -9.91 -5.38 9.39
N LYS A 325 -10.21 -6.57 8.85
CA LYS A 325 -10.28 -7.80 9.63
C LYS A 325 -8.92 -8.17 10.23
N TRP A 326 -7.85 -8.16 9.43
CA TRP A 326 -6.51 -8.57 9.87
C TRP A 326 -5.94 -7.64 10.93
N PHE A 327 -6.07 -6.32 10.74
CA PHE A 327 -5.58 -5.33 11.71
C PHE A 327 -6.56 -5.07 12.87
N GLY A 328 -7.71 -5.75 12.90
CA GLY A 328 -8.68 -5.67 14.00
C GLY A 328 -9.34 -4.30 14.14
N ASP A 329 -9.52 -3.57 13.04
CA ASP A 329 -10.14 -2.25 13.00
C ASP A 329 -11.15 -2.17 11.84
N ALA A 330 -12.44 -2.31 12.16
CA ALA A 330 -13.53 -2.27 11.18
C ALA A 330 -13.72 -0.90 10.51
N GLU A 331 -13.19 0.17 11.09
CA GLU A 331 -13.29 1.54 10.58
C GLU A 331 -11.94 2.07 10.10
N LEU A 332 -10.93 1.19 9.94
CA LEU A 332 -9.58 1.58 9.53
C LEU A 332 -9.63 2.52 8.32
N PRO A 333 -9.15 3.77 8.44
CA PRO A 333 -9.14 4.73 7.34
C PRO A 333 -8.31 4.23 6.17
N PHE A 334 -8.88 4.28 4.97
CA PHE A 334 -8.21 3.89 3.74
C PHE A 334 -8.23 5.05 2.74
N TYR A 335 -7.13 5.79 2.65
CA TYR A 335 -7.01 6.92 1.74
C TYR A 335 -6.22 6.52 0.50
N PHE A 336 -6.78 6.77 -0.68
CA PHE A 336 -6.22 6.28 -1.93
C PHE A 336 -6.05 7.37 -2.98
N VAL A 337 -5.26 7.07 -4.00
CA VAL A 337 -4.98 8.01 -5.09
C VAL A 337 -5.73 7.56 -6.35
N GLN A 338 -6.49 8.48 -6.95
CA GLN A 338 -7.00 8.31 -8.30
C GLN A 338 -5.89 8.68 -9.30
N LEU A 339 -5.65 7.80 -10.29
CA LEU A 339 -4.46 7.84 -11.13
C LEU A 339 -4.28 9.19 -11.86
N ALA A 340 -3.02 9.56 -12.02
CA ALA A 340 -2.63 10.76 -12.76
C ALA A 340 -2.85 10.63 -14.28
N ALA A 341 -2.83 11.75 -14.99
CA ALA A 341 -2.70 11.80 -16.45
C ALA A 341 -1.45 11.03 -16.93
N TRP A 342 -1.59 10.27 -18.01
CA TRP A 342 -0.49 9.52 -18.61
C TRP A 342 -0.73 9.33 -20.11
N GLN A 343 0.35 9.16 -20.88
CA GLN A 343 0.39 9.10 -22.34
C GLN A 343 0.15 10.44 -23.03
N LYS A 344 0.27 10.45 -24.36
CA LYS A 344 -0.03 11.61 -25.20
C LYS A 344 -1.50 12.03 -25.03
N PRO A 345 -1.79 13.33 -25.13
CA PRO A 345 -3.15 13.85 -25.09
C PRO A 345 -4.08 13.10 -26.05
N ASP A 346 -5.23 12.67 -25.54
CA ASP A 346 -6.26 11.98 -26.33
C ASP A 346 -7.44 12.94 -26.56
N MET A 347 -7.88 13.02 -27.82
CA MET A 347 -8.96 13.89 -28.29
C MET A 347 -10.25 13.13 -28.61
N ASN A 348 -10.33 11.84 -28.27
CA ASN A 348 -11.56 11.05 -28.41
C ASN A 348 -12.61 11.46 -27.34
N PRO A 349 -13.79 11.98 -27.71
CA PRO A 349 -14.83 12.34 -26.75
C PRO A 349 -15.44 11.12 -26.05
N ALA A 350 -15.35 9.92 -26.65
CA ALA A 350 -15.71 8.68 -25.98
C ALA A 350 -14.67 8.27 -24.92
N GLY A 351 -13.46 8.82 -24.95
CA GLY A 351 -12.43 8.49 -23.97
C GLY A 351 -11.76 7.13 -24.17
N GLY A 352 -11.18 6.58 -23.10
CA GLY A 352 -10.41 5.33 -23.13
C GLY A 352 -10.29 4.64 -21.78
N GLU A 353 -9.66 3.46 -21.75
CA GLU A 353 -9.56 2.56 -20.57
C GLU A 353 -9.14 3.29 -19.29
N TRP A 354 -8.16 4.19 -19.41
CA TRP A 354 -7.64 4.97 -18.29
C TRP A 354 -8.69 5.91 -17.65
N GLY A 355 -9.70 6.35 -18.42
CA GLY A 355 -10.86 7.07 -17.90
C GLY A 355 -11.77 6.16 -17.05
N TYR A 356 -11.95 4.90 -17.45
CA TYR A 356 -12.75 3.92 -16.71
C TYR A 356 -12.15 3.62 -15.35
N ILE A 357 -10.85 3.30 -15.27
CA ILE A 357 -10.21 3.02 -13.97
C ILE A 357 -10.30 4.24 -13.04
N ARG A 358 -10.14 5.47 -13.54
CA ARG A 358 -10.30 6.67 -12.72
C ARG A 358 -11.74 6.82 -12.21
N ASP A 359 -12.74 6.63 -13.05
CA ASP A 359 -14.14 6.69 -12.60
C ASP A 359 -14.44 5.61 -11.55
N VAL A 360 -13.95 4.38 -11.77
CA VAL A 360 -14.12 3.30 -10.78
C VAL A 360 -13.38 3.61 -9.48
N GLN A 361 -12.18 4.20 -9.53
CA GLN A 361 -11.48 4.69 -8.33
C GLN A 361 -12.30 5.76 -7.60
N ARG A 362 -12.94 6.70 -8.31
CA ARG A 362 -13.88 7.65 -7.69
C ARG A 362 -15.04 6.92 -7.00
N ARG A 363 -15.60 5.90 -7.64
CA ARG A 363 -16.67 5.07 -7.07
C ARG A 363 -16.22 4.26 -5.85
N CYS A 364 -14.93 3.99 -5.68
CA CYS A 364 -14.40 3.38 -4.45
C CYS A 364 -14.63 4.23 -3.19
N LEU A 365 -14.98 5.52 -3.33
CA LEU A 365 -15.44 6.36 -2.20
C LEU A 365 -16.77 5.89 -1.59
N THR A 366 -17.50 4.98 -2.24
CA THR A 366 -18.67 4.31 -1.64
C THR A 366 -18.28 3.31 -0.55
N ILE A 367 -17.01 2.90 -0.48
CA ILE A 367 -16.49 2.09 0.63
C ILE A 367 -16.38 3.00 1.87
N PRO A 368 -17.01 2.65 3.01
CA PRO A 368 -16.98 3.49 4.22
C PRO A 368 -15.55 3.77 4.72
N HIS A 369 -15.35 4.91 5.39
CA HIS A 369 -14.05 5.38 5.92
C HIS A 369 -12.93 5.41 4.88
N THR A 370 -13.26 5.83 3.66
CA THR A 370 -12.29 6.08 2.60
C THR A 370 -12.25 7.55 2.19
N GLY A 371 -11.16 7.90 1.51
CA GLY A 371 -10.89 9.25 1.00
C GLY A 371 -10.00 9.14 -0.22
N MET A 372 -10.07 10.14 -1.10
CA MET A 372 -9.40 10.09 -2.40
C MET A 372 -8.67 11.38 -2.72
N ALA A 373 -7.38 11.26 -3.04
CA ALA A 373 -6.63 12.31 -3.72
C ALA A 373 -6.72 12.10 -5.23
N SER A 374 -7.32 13.04 -5.96
CA SER A 374 -7.21 13.04 -7.43
C SER A 374 -5.82 13.53 -7.83
N ALA A 375 -5.15 12.83 -8.76
CA ALA A 375 -3.87 13.23 -9.33
C ALA A 375 -3.98 13.66 -10.80
N ILE A 376 -5.20 13.91 -11.29
CA ILE A 376 -5.50 14.13 -12.71
C ILE A 376 -4.68 15.26 -13.36
N ASP A 377 -4.38 16.31 -12.60
CA ASP A 377 -3.64 17.51 -12.97
C ASP A 377 -2.12 17.41 -12.71
N LEU A 378 -1.62 16.24 -12.27
CA LEU A 378 -0.22 16.04 -11.86
C LEU A 378 0.56 15.12 -12.81
N GLY A 379 -0.08 14.65 -13.88
CA GLY A 379 0.46 13.62 -14.76
C GLY A 379 1.63 14.06 -15.64
N ASP A 380 2.25 13.08 -16.28
CA ASP A 380 3.33 13.27 -17.25
C ASP A 380 2.99 12.41 -18.49
N ALA A 381 3.09 13.00 -19.68
CA ALA A 381 2.72 12.32 -20.93
C ALA A 381 3.69 11.19 -21.28
N GLU A 382 4.96 11.32 -20.88
CA GLU A 382 6.03 10.40 -21.27
C GLU A 382 6.44 9.46 -20.12
N ASP A 383 6.02 9.74 -18.88
CA ASP A 383 6.31 8.91 -17.71
C ASP A 383 5.05 8.62 -16.88
N ILE A 384 4.82 7.35 -16.58
CA ILE A 384 3.71 6.90 -15.71
C ILE A 384 3.95 7.26 -14.23
N HIS A 385 5.16 7.71 -13.88
CA HIS A 385 5.58 8.10 -12.54
C HIS A 385 5.71 9.62 -12.41
N PRO A 386 4.60 10.37 -12.23
CA PRO A 386 4.67 11.82 -12.12
C PRO A 386 5.49 12.25 -10.90
N LYS A 387 6.41 13.21 -11.10
CA LYS A 387 7.33 13.66 -10.05
C LYS A 387 6.68 14.49 -8.96
N ASN A 388 5.54 15.12 -9.23
CA ASN A 388 4.81 15.91 -8.24
C ASN A 388 4.04 15.03 -7.25
N LYS A 389 4.78 14.42 -6.33
CA LYS A 389 4.23 13.64 -5.21
C LYS A 389 3.81 14.51 -4.03
N ALA A 390 4.20 15.79 -4.03
CA ALA A 390 3.85 16.76 -3.00
C ALA A 390 2.34 16.98 -2.94
N ASP A 391 1.74 17.37 -4.07
CA ASP A 391 0.29 17.56 -4.15
C ASP A 391 -0.48 16.27 -3.81
N VAL A 392 0.02 15.09 -4.21
CA VAL A 392 -0.63 13.81 -3.85
C VAL A 392 -0.65 13.60 -2.33
N GLY A 393 0.52 13.68 -1.68
CA GLY A 393 0.63 13.49 -0.23
C GLY A 393 -0.14 14.54 0.57
N GLU A 394 -0.09 15.80 0.13
CA GLU A 394 -0.79 16.91 0.76
C GLU A 394 -2.31 16.80 0.61
N ARG A 395 -2.81 16.29 -0.53
CA ARG A 395 -4.24 16.01 -0.73
C ARG A 395 -4.74 14.84 0.11
N LEU A 396 -3.95 13.79 0.29
CA LEU A 396 -4.28 12.70 1.22
C LEU A 396 -4.30 13.20 2.68
N ALA A 397 -3.41 14.12 3.04
CA ALA A 397 -3.36 14.70 4.37
C ALA A 397 -4.62 15.52 4.69
N LEU A 398 -5.27 16.15 3.70
CA LEU A 398 -6.55 16.86 3.92
C LEU A 398 -7.62 15.91 4.48
N TRP A 399 -7.74 14.71 3.91
CA TRP A 399 -8.68 13.69 4.39
C TRP A 399 -8.36 13.24 5.82
N ALA A 400 -7.09 13.01 6.13
CA ALA A 400 -6.67 12.67 7.49
C ALA A 400 -6.98 13.79 8.48
N LEU A 401 -6.62 15.03 8.14
CA LEU A 401 -6.83 16.19 9.01
C LEU A 401 -8.31 16.38 9.35
N ALA A 402 -9.20 16.26 8.35
CA ALA A 402 -10.64 16.36 8.57
C ALA A 402 -11.22 15.14 9.30
N GLY A 403 -10.97 13.93 8.77
CA GLY A 403 -11.67 12.71 9.18
C GLY A 403 -11.06 11.99 10.39
N VAL A 404 -9.74 12.06 10.57
CA VAL A 404 -9.02 11.39 11.66
C VAL A 404 -8.69 12.36 12.80
N TYR A 405 -8.30 13.58 12.46
CA TYR A 405 -7.88 14.58 13.45
C TYR A 405 -8.97 15.61 13.78
N GLY A 406 -10.16 15.51 13.17
CA GLY A 406 -11.31 16.36 13.49
C GLY A 406 -11.13 17.85 13.16
N LYS A 407 -10.20 18.19 12.25
CA LYS A 407 -9.93 19.58 11.88
C LYS A 407 -11.10 20.13 11.04
N SER A 408 -11.80 21.10 11.61
CA SER A 408 -12.92 21.78 10.94
C SER A 408 -12.44 22.70 9.81
N GLY A 409 -13.30 22.92 8.80
CA GLY A 409 -13.05 23.87 7.72
C GLY A 409 -12.04 23.41 6.66
N VAL A 410 -11.65 22.14 6.68
CA VAL A 410 -10.73 21.57 5.68
C VAL A 410 -11.53 21.14 4.44
N THR A 411 -11.21 21.71 3.28
CA THR A 411 -11.71 21.20 1.99
C THR A 411 -10.93 19.95 1.61
N VAL A 412 -11.57 18.78 1.66
CA VAL A 412 -10.88 17.48 1.50
C VAL A 412 -10.73 17.02 0.06
N SER A 413 -11.58 17.50 -0.84
CA SER A 413 -11.59 17.08 -2.24
C SER A 413 -11.97 18.20 -3.19
N GLY A 414 -11.63 18.02 -4.46
CA GLY A 414 -12.21 18.78 -5.56
C GLY A 414 -13.62 18.29 -5.88
N PRO A 415 -14.29 18.89 -6.89
CA PRO A 415 -15.63 18.49 -7.28
C PRO A 415 -15.72 17.00 -7.65
N LEU A 416 -16.64 16.28 -7.02
CA LEU A 416 -16.94 14.87 -7.32
C LEU A 416 -18.33 14.75 -7.89
N PHE A 417 -18.49 14.08 -9.04
CA PHE A 417 -19.81 13.89 -9.64
C PHE A 417 -20.79 13.23 -8.67
N ARG A 418 -21.96 13.86 -8.48
CA ARG A 418 -23.05 13.40 -7.62
C ARG A 418 -24.26 12.93 -8.42
N LYS A 419 -24.77 13.79 -9.33
CA LYS A 419 -25.95 13.48 -10.14
C LYS A 419 -25.98 14.29 -11.45
N LEU A 420 -26.76 13.80 -12.39
CA LEU A 420 -27.09 14.45 -13.65
C LEU A 420 -28.58 14.76 -13.70
N GLU A 421 -28.94 15.97 -14.12
CA GLU A 421 -30.31 16.33 -14.48
C GLU A 421 -30.33 16.88 -15.90
N VAL A 422 -31.34 16.53 -16.69
CA VAL A 422 -31.45 16.95 -18.09
C VAL A 422 -32.72 17.76 -18.26
N GLU A 423 -32.58 18.98 -18.75
CA GLU A 423 -33.70 19.90 -18.98
C GLU A 423 -33.42 20.75 -20.23
N GLY A 424 -34.41 20.89 -21.12
CA GLY A 424 -34.33 21.79 -22.28
C GLY A 424 -33.16 21.51 -23.22
N GLY A 425 -32.76 20.23 -23.38
CA GLY A 425 -31.64 19.83 -24.22
C GLY A 425 -30.26 20.10 -23.62
N LYS A 426 -30.19 20.48 -22.34
CA LYS A 426 -28.94 20.70 -21.61
C LYS A 426 -28.82 19.72 -20.45
N ALA A 427 -27.60 19.31 -20.17
CA ALA A 427 -27.28 18.41 -19.07
C ALA A 427 -26.62 19.21 -17.92
N ARG A 428 -27.28 19.26 -16.76
CA ARG A 428 -26.77 19.90 -15.55
C ARG A 428 -26.12 18.87 -14.65
N VAL A 429 -24.83 19.08 -14.37
CA VAL A 429 -23.99 18.23 -13.53
C VAL A 429 -23.87 18.84 -12.15
N PHE A 430 -24.19 18.03 -11.13
CA PHE A 430 -24.07 18.41 -9.73
C PHE A 430 -22.89 17.70 -9.08
N PHE A 431 -22.21 18.40 -8.18
CA PHE A 431 -21.00 17.92 -7.52
C PHE A 431 -21.13 17.90 -6.00
N ASP A 432 -20.54 16.90 -5.37
CA ASP A 432 -20.08 17.01 -4.00
C ASP A 432 -18.74 17.77 -3.94
N TYR A 433 -18.44 18.39 -2.81
CA TYR A 433 -17.22 19.18 -2.57
C TYR A 433 -16.98 20.34 -3.56
N PRO A 434 -17.99 21.20 -3.83
CA PRO A 434 -17.78 22.39 -4.65
C PRO A 434 -16.85 23.40 -3.98
N GLY A 435 -16.46 23.23 -2.70
CA GLY A 435 -15.39 23.99 -2.06
C GLY A 435 -15.60 25.50 -2.03
N GLY A 436 -16.86 25.96 -1.85
CA GLY A 436 -17.22 27.37 -1.90
C GLY A 436 -17.41 27.93 -3.32
N GLY A 437 -17.39 27.06 -4.33
CA GLY A 437 -17.70 27.39 -5.73
C GLY A 437 -16.78 26.71 -6.73
N LEU A 438 -17.18 26.71 -8.00
CA LEU A 438 -16.38 26.18 -9.09
C LEU A 438 -15.55 27.27 -9.78
N MET A 439 -14.46 26.88 -10.41
CA MET A 439 -13.65 27.74 -11.26
C MET A 439 -13.03 26.98 -12.44
N ALA A 440 -12.77 27.70 -13.52
CA ALA A 440 -11.83 27.26 -14.55
C ALA A 440 -10.41 27.60 -14.07
N GLY A 441 -9.57 26.59 -13.85
CA GLY A 441 -8.24 26.76 -13.27
C GLY A 441 -7.13 26.09 -14.08
N LYS A 442 -5.91 26.58 -13.87
CA LYS A 442 -4.69 26.02 -14.44
C LYS A 442 -3.66 25.76 -13.35
N LYS A 443 -3.02 24.60 -13.41
CA LYS A 443 -1.90 24.23 -12.54
C LYS A 443 -0.61 24.15 -13.36
N GLU A 444 0.47 24.69 -12.82
CA GLU A 444 1.81 24.60 -13.40
C GLU A 444 2.79 24.04 -12.37
N GLY A 445 3.29 22.83 -12.62
CA GLY A 445 4.20 22.14 -11.70
C GLY A 445 3.62 22.03 -10.28
N ARG A 446 4.34 22.62 -9.31
CA ARG A 446 3.94 22.65 -7.89
C ARG A 446 3.33 23.97 -7.44
N ALA A 447 3.11 24.91 -8.36
CA ALA A 447 2.45 26.16 -8.01
C ALA A 447 1.00 25.89 -7.58
N ALA A 448 0.45 26.83 -6.80
CA ALA A 448 -0.99 26.87 -6.54
C ALA A 448 -1.75 27.02 -7.86
N VAL A 449 -2.97 26.48 -7.89
CA VAL A 449 -3.86 26.62 -9.05
C VAL A 449 -4.27 28.08 -9.19
N VAL A 450 -4.22 28.60 -10.41
CA VAL A 450 -4.65 29.96 -10.74
C VAL A 450 -5.94 29.90 -11.57
N GLU A 451 -6.90 30.76 -11.26
CA GLU A 451 -8.14 30.89 -12.04
C GLU A 451 -7.88 31.53 -13.40
N GLU A 452 -8.43 30.93 -14.46
CA GLU A 452 -8.40 31.47 -15.83
C GLU A 452 -9.73 32.20 -16.11
N GLY A 453 -9.73 33.54 -15.97
CA GLY A 453 -10.93 34.36 -16.23
C GLY A 453 -11.36 34.34 -17.69
N GLY A 454 -12.68 34.25 -17.93
CA GLY A 454 -13.28 34.31 -19.27
C GLY A 454 -13.06 33.06 -20.15
N VAL A 455 -12.57 31.96 -19.56
CA VAL A 455 -12.29 30.70 -20.27
C VAL A 455 -13.43 29.70 -20.08
N LYS A 456 -13.86 29.04 -21.16
CA LYS A 456 -14.84 27.94 -21.10
C LYS A 456 -14.24 26.71 -20.41
N LEU A 457 -15.09 25.92 -19.75
CA LEU A 457 -14.67 24.61 -19.28
C LEU A 457 -14.36 23.71 -20.48
N ARG A 458 -13.30 22.91 -20.35
CA ARG A 458 -12.80 22.01 -21.39
C ARG A 458 -13.02 20.56 -20.96
N ARG A 459 -12.88 19.63 -21.91
CA ARG A 459 -12.90 18.18 -21.69
C ARG A 459 -14.23 17.63 -21.17
N PHE A 460 -15.35 18.27 -21.53
CA PHE A 460 -16.69 17.72 -21.38
C PHE A 460 -17.18 17.12 -22.69
N ALA A 461 -17.73 15.91 -22.63
CA ALA A 461 -18.38 15.25 -23.76
C ALA A 461 -19.80 14.84 -23.37
N VAL A 462 -20.70 14.84 -24.35
CA VAL A 462 -22.09 14.39 -24.19
C VAL A 462 -22.46 13.37 -25.25
N ALA A 463 -23.42 12.51 -24.92
CA ALA A 463 -24.02 11.59 -25.87
C ALA A 463 -25.55 11.59 -25.74
N GLY A 464 -26.22 11.40 -26.87
CA GLY A 464 -27.66 11.13 -26.92
C GLY A 464 -27.97 9.63 -26.75
N ALA A 465 -29.22 9.26 -26.96
CA ALA A 465 -29.66 7.86 -26.88
C ALA A 465 -28.97 6.93 -27.90
N ASP A 466 -28.39 7.49 -28.96
CA ASP A 466 -27.61 6.77 -29.97
C ASP A 466 -26.19 6.40 -29.51
N ARG A 467 -25.79 6.83 -28.30
CA ARG A 467 -24.50 6.57 -27.65
C ARG A 467 -23.30 7.11 -28.41
N LYS A 468 -23.51 8.07 -29.32
CA LYS A 468 -22.42 8.75 -30.03
C LYS A 468 -21.93 9.92 -29.19
N TRP A 469 -20.65 9.90 -28.83
CA TRP A 469 -20.01 10.93 -28.03
C TRP A 469 -19.53 12.08 -28.89
N VAL A 470 -19.85 13.31 -28.48
CA VAL A 470 -19.32 14.54 -29.06
C VAL A 470 -18.75 15.44 -27.96
N TRP A 471 -17.77 16.26 -28.31
CA TRP A 471 -17.30 17.32 -27.42
C TRP A 471 -18.41 18.35 -27.21
N ALA A 472 -18.49 18.92 -25.99
CA ALA A 472 -19.57 19.80 -25.60
C ALA A 472 -19.08 21.14 -25.04
N ASP A 473 -19.90 22.17 -25.22
CA ASP A 473 -19.76 23.41 -24.48
C ASP A 473 -20.16 23.17 -23.02
N ALA A 474 -19.34 23.66 -22.09
CA ALA A 474 -19.58 23.55 -20.66
C ALA A 474 -19.37 24.91 -19.95
N VAL A 475 -20.33 25.28 -19.11
CA VAL A 475 -20.35 26.57 -18.39
C VAL A 475 -20.67 26.33 -16.92
N ILE A 476 -19.98 27.05 -16.03
CA ILE A 476 -20.26 27.04 -14.60
C ILE A 476 -21.49 27.90 -14.33
N GLU A 477 -22.49 27.32 -13.67
CA GLU A 477 -23.66 28.03 -13.14
C GLU A 477 -23.79 27.73 -11.64
N GLY A 478 -23.33 28.67 -10.81
CA GLY A 478 -23.24 28.48 -9.36
C GLY A 478 -22.26 27.36 -9.01
N GLU A 479 -22.76 26.32 -8.32
CA GLU A 479 -21.99 25.11 -7.97
C GLU A 479 -22.23 23.94 -8.93
N THR A 480 -22.86 24.21 -10.08
CA THR A 480 -23.17 23.21 -11.11
C THR A 480 -22.45 23.53 -12.41
N VAL A 481 -22.34 22.53 -13.28
CA VAL A 481 -21.87 22.72 -14.66
C VAL A 481 -22.99 22.35 -15.62
N VAL A 482 -23.32 23.27 -16.53
CA VAL A 482 -24.28 23.02 -17.61
C VAL A 482 -23.51 22.68 -18.87
N VAL A 483 -23.86 21.54 -19.47
CA VAL A 483 -23.19 20.95 -20.62
C VAL A 483 -24.18 20.78 -21.77
N SER A 484 -23.78 21.18 -22.98
CA SER A 484 -24.61 21.03 -24.19
C SER A 484 -23.78 20.96 -25.46
N ALA A 485 -24.28 20.28 -26.48
CA ALA A 485 -23.70 20.24 -27.81
C ALA A 485 -24.80 20.40 -28.86
N ALA A 486 -24.55 21.18 -29.92
CA ALA A 486 -25.54 21.44 -30.96
C ALA A 486 -25.96 20.16 -31.70
N GLU A 487 -25.05 19.17 -31.83
CA GLU A 487 -25.36 17.88 -32.45
C GLU A 487 -26.19 16.95 -31.56
N VAL A 488 -26.36 17.25 -30.27
CA VAL A 488 -27.04 16.39 -29.29
C VAL A 488 -28.21 17.14 -28.66
N ALA A 489 -29.39 17.05 -29.29
CA ALA A 489 -30.60 17.75 -28.85
C ALA A 489 -31.15 17.24 -27.51
N ALA A 490 -30.90 15.99 -27.15
CA ALA A 490 -31.35 15.36 -25.90
C ALA A 490 -30.20 14.55 -25.28
N PRO A 491 -29.27 15.19 -24.53
CA PRO A 491 -28.16 14.49 -23.90
C PRO A 491 -28.69 13.55 -22.83
N VAL A 492 -28.24 12.29 -22.84
CA VAL A 492 -28.57 11.28 -21.82
C VAL A 492 -27.35 10.91 -20.97
N ALA A 493 -26.16 11.28 -21.42
CA ALA A 493 -24.91 10.98 -20.72
C ALA A 493 -23.88 12.11 -20.86
N VAL A 494 -23.04 12.26 -19.83
CA VAL A 494 -21.93 13.21 -19.76
C VAL A 494 -20.66 12.49 -19.32
N ARG A 495 -19.53 12.89 -19.89
CA ARG A 495 -18.18 12.51 -19.47
C ARG A 495 -17.34 13.75 -19.23
N TYR A 496 -16.50 13.72 -18.20
CA TYR A 496 -15.49 14.75 -17.94
C TYR A 496 -14.11 14.13 -17.81
N ALA A 497 -13.14 14.67 -18.55
CA ALA A 497 -11.73 14.29 -18.48
C ALA A 497 -11.51 12.76 -18.62
N PHE A 498 -12.34 12.10 -19.44
CA PHE A 498 -12.50 10.64 -19.47
C PHE A 498 -11.51 9.92 -20.41
N CYS A 499 -10.26 10.35 -20.48
CA CYS A 499 -9.24 9.71 -21.32
C CYS A 499 -7.88 9.60 -20.59
N SER A 500 -6.88 8.94 -21.19
CA SER A 500 -5.56 8.73 -20.56
C SER A 500 -4.88 10.04 -20.13
N ASN A 501 -4.84 11.02 -21.04
CA ASN A 501 -4.34 12.35 -20.76
C ASN A 501 -5.34 13.41 -21.25
N PRO A 502 -6.23 13.91 -20.36
CA PRO A 502 -7.19 14.96 -20.69
C PRO A 502 -6.53 16.34 -20.57
N GLU A 503 -5.46 16.57 -21.34
CA GLU A 503 -4.69 17.81 -21.30
C GLU A 503 -5.61 19.04 -21.43
N GLY A 504 -5.44 20.02 -20.55
CA GLY A 504 -6.28 21.21 -20.49
C GLY A 504 -7.61 21.03 -19.76
N ALA A 505 -7.89 19.87 -19.15
CA ALA A 505 -8.96 19.73 -18.16
C ALA A 505 -8.78 20.78 -17.05
N ASN A 506 -9.78 21.63 -16.88
CA ASN A 506 -9.64 22.87 -16.13
C ASN A 506 -10.73 23.10 -15.09
N LEU A 507 -11.55 22.11 -14.72
CA LEU A 507 -12.52 22.27 -13.65
C LEU A 507 -11.87 22.05 -12.27
N TYR A 508 -11.91 23.07 -11.42
CA TYR A 508 -11.47 23.04 -10.02
C TYR A 508 -12.55 23.61 -9.10
N ASN A 509 -12.45 23.36 -7.80
CA ASN A 509 -13.14 24.19 -6.81
C ASN A 509 -12.30 25.41 -6.41
N ARG A 510 -12.89 26.34 -5.66
CA ARG A 510 -12.21 27.56 -5.17
C ARG A 510 -11.05 27.29 -4.21
N ALA A 511 -10.95 26.09 -3.65
CA ALA A 511 -9.78 25.66 -2.86
C ALA A 511 -8.59 25.19 -3.73
N GLY A 512 -8.72 25.21 -5.06
CA GLY A 512 -7.66 24.80 -5.98
C GLY A 512 -7.51 23.27 -6.12
N LEU A 513 -8.55 22.49 -5.76
CA LEU A 513 -8.55 21.04 -5.94
C LEU A 513 -9.27 20.65 -7.24
N PRO A 514 -8.67 19.78 -8.08
CA PRO A 514 -9.22 19.44 -9.39
C PRO A 514 -10.47 18.57 -9.26
N ALA A 515 -11.41 18.76 -10.18
CA ALA A 515 -12.54 17.86 -10.31
C ALA A 515 -12.07 16.45 -10.74
N SER A 516 -12.65 15.45 -10.10
CA SER A 516 -12.37 14.06 -10.42
C SER A 516 -13.01 13.68 -11.76
N PRO A 517 -12.30 12.98 -12.67
CA PRO A 517 -12.90 12.42 -13.88
C PRO A 517 -14.09 11.52 -13.57
N PHE A 518 -15.12 11.58 -14.43
CA PHE A 518 -16.33 10.79 -14.26
C PHE A 518 -17.02 10.48 -15.59
N ARG A 519 -17.90 9.48 -15.53
CA ARG A 519 -18.96 9.22 -16.51
C ARG A 519 -20.32 9.14 -15.82
N THR A 520 -21.41 9.35 -16.56
CA THR A 520 -22.78 9.22 -16.04
C THR A 520 -23.56 8.05 -16.64
N ASP A 521 -23.04 7.43 -17.69
CA ASP A 521 -23.61 6.24 -18.33
C ASP A 521 -23.10 4.94 -17.70
N ASP A 522 -23.81 3.84 -17.96
CA ASP A 522 -23.52 2.48 -17.52
C ASP A 522 -23.20 1.50 -18.68
N TRP A 523 -23.05 2.03 -19.89
CA TRP A 523 -22.80 1.30 -21.14
C TRP A 523 -21.50 0.52 -21.18
#